data_AF-A0A259MVG4-F1
#
_entry.id   AF-A0A259MVG4-F1
#
_cell.length_a   1.000
_cell.length_b   1.000
_cell.length_c   1.000
_cell.angle_alpha   90.00
_cell.angle_beta   90.00
_cell.angle_gamma   90.00
#
_symmetry.space_group_name_H-M   'P 1'
#
loop_
_entity.id
_entity.type
_entity.pdbx_description
1 polymer ?
#
loop_
_entity_poly.entity_id
_entity_poly.type
_entity_poly.pdbx_seq_one_letter_code
_entity_poly.pdbx_strand_id
1 'polypeptide(L)'
;MKKINAGNLLAGARSSTLIAALFVVLIVSIVLLFANFAYINTQSGYDTEYISHAGELRVLSQRIAKDANEAAAGTAPAFGLLREARNDFQQRWGYLTDGDASTGLPPAPA
;
A
#
# COMPACT_ATOMS: atom_id res chain seq x y z
N MET A 1 38.55 -8.49 -57.45
CA MET A 1 38.34 -7.23 -56.70
C MET A 1 36.96 -7.28 -56.05
N LYS A 2 36.89 -7.41 -54.72
CA LYS A 2 35.62 -7.56 -53.97
C LYS A 2 35.02 -6.16 -53.79
N LYS A 3 33.98 -5.82 -54.55
CA LYS A 3 33.28 -4.53 -54.42
C LYS A 3 32.63 -4.46 -53.03
N ILE A 4 33.13 -3.59 -52.16
CA ILE A 4 32.53 -3.37 -50.86
C ILE A 4 31.22 -2.59 -51.08
N ASN A 5 30.08 -3.23 -50.81
CA ASN A 5 28.76 -2.63 -50.92
C ASN A 5 28.52 -1.66 -49.76
N ALA A 6 28.79 -0.37 -49.99
CA ALA A 6 28.59 0.71 -49.02
C ALA A 6 27.16 0.78 -48.45
N GLY A 7 26.14 0.39 -49.24
CA GLY A 7 24.75 0.29 -48.77
C GLY A 7 24.55 -0.73 -47.65
N ASN A 8 25.31 -1.84 -47.67
CA ASN A 8 25.23 -2.87 -46.64
C ASN A 8 25.94 -2.46 -45.34
N LEU A 9 26.98 -1.62 -45.45
CA LEU A 9 27.69 -1.05 -44.30
C LEU A 9 26.84 0.01 -43.58
N LEU A 10 26.16 0.87 -44.33
CA LEU A 10 25.26 1.88 -43.78
C LEU A 10 23.99 1.24 -43.19
N ALA A 11 23.46 0.16 -43.80
CA ALA A 11 22.36 -0.61 -43.24
C ALA A 11 22.74 -1.34 -41.95
N GLY A 12 23.93 -1.94 -41.89
CA GLY A 12 24.47 -2.58 -40.67
C GLY A 12 24.71 -1.57 -39.54
N ALA A 13 25.26 -0.39 -39.86
CA ALA A 13 25.44 0.70 -38.91
C ALA A 13 24.09 1.20 -38.35
N ARG A 14 23.10 1.49 -39.21
CA ARG A 14 21.75 1.92 -38.79
C ARG A 14 21.03 0.86 -37.94
N SER A 15 21.17 -0.42 -38.29
CA SER A 15 20.63 -1.54 -37.52
C SER A 15 21.27 -1.63 -36.13
N SER A 16 22.60 -1.54 -36.04
CA SER A 16 23.31 -1.58 -34.75
C SER A 16 22.95 -0.41 -33.83
N THR A 17 22.80 0.81 -34.37
CA THR A 17 22.36 1.98 -33.61
C THR A 17 20.92 1.85 -33.15
N LEU A 18 20.04 1.26 -33.98
CA LEU A 18 18.64 1.01 -33.62
C LEU A 18 18.55 -0.05 -32.52
N ILE A 19 19.31 -1.15 -32.64
CA ILE A 19 19.38 -2.19 -31.62
C ILE A 19 19.92 -1.61 -30.30
N ALA A 20 20.98 -0.80 -30.34
CA ALA A 20 21.51 -0.15 -29.15
C ALA A 20 20.50 0.81 -28.51
N ALA A 21 19.78 1.61 -29.31
CA ALA A 21 18.73 2.49 -28.83
C ALA A 21 17.57 1.71 -28.18
N LEU A 22 17.12 0.62 -28.81
CA LEU A 22 16.11 -0.27 -28.23
C LEU A 22 16.59 -0.91 -26.92
N PHE A 23 17.87 -1.25 -26.82
CA PHE A 23 18.45 -1.81 -25.60
C PHE A 23 18.47 -0.78 -24.45
N VAL A 24 18.82 0.48 -24.74
CA VAL A 24 18.75 1.57 -23.76
C VAL A 24 17.32 1.81 -23.32
N VAL A 25 16.37 1.87 -24.26
CA VAL A 25 14.93 2.01 -23.93
C VAL A 25 14.45 0.85 -23.06
N LEU A 26 14.89 -0.38 -23.36
CA LEU A 26 14.55 -1.56 -22.56
C LEU A 26 15.08 -1.44 -21.13
N ILE A 27 16.34 -1.05 -20.96
CA ILE A 27 16.95 -0.85 -19.63
C ILE A 27 16.18 0.22 -18.85
N VAL A 28 15.90 1.36 -19.46
CA VAL A 28 15.12 2.44 -18.82
C VAL A 28 13.73 1.94 -18.42
N SER A 29 13.07 1.19 -19.29
CA SER A 29 11.75 0.61 -19.00
C SER A 29 11.79 -0.36 -17.82
N ILE A 30 12.83 -1.20 -17.72
CA ILE A 30 13.02 -2.11 -16.58
C ILE A 30 13.24 -1.32 -15.28
N VAL A 31 14.07 -0.29 -15.30
CA VAL A 31 14.31 0.56 -14.12
C VAL A 31 13.02 1.25 -13.67
N LEU A 32 12.23 1.78 -14.61
CA LEU A 32 10.92 2.40 -14.32
C LEU A 32 9.92 1.39 -13.74
N LEU A 33 9.96 0.14 -14.22
CA LEU A 33 9.14 -0.96 -13.68
C LEU A 33 9.51 -1.23 -12.22
N PHE A 34 10.80 -1.37 -11.90
CA PHE A 34 11.25 -1.60 -10.52
C PHE A 34 10.91 -0.43 -9.60
N ALA A 35 11.07 0.81 -10.06
CA ALA A 35 10.67 1.99 -9.31
C ALA A 35 9.17 2.00 -9.00
N ASN A 36 8.32 1.67 -10.00
CA ASN A 36 6.88 1.52 -9.79
C ASN A 36 6.56 0.41 -8.79
N PHE A 37 7.18 -0.76 -8.92
CA PHE A 37 6.97 -1.87 -7.99
C PHE A 37 7.35 -1.49 -6.55
N ALA A 38 8.48 -0.83 -6.35
CA ALA A 38 8.89 -0.36 -5.03
C ALA A 38 7.86 0.63 -4.45
N TYR A 39 7.42 1.59 -5.24
CA TYR A 39 6.40 2.57 -4.84
C TYR A 39 5.06 1.92 -4.46
N ILE A 40 4.55 1.04 -5.33
CA ILE A 40 3.27 0.36 -5.11
C ILE A 40 3.35 -0.59 -3.91
N ASN A 41 4.47 -1.28 -3.70
CA ASN A 41 4.62 -2.23 -2.60
C ASN A 41 4.61 -1.52 -1.23
N THR A 42 5.16 -0.31 -1.14
CA THR A 42 5.01 0.52 0.06
C THR A 42 3.56 0.97 0.25
N GLN A 43 2.88 1.39 -0.82
CA GLN A 43 1.48 1.81 -0.75
C GLN A 43 0.51 0.67 -0.38
N SER A 44 0.72 -0.53 -0.92
CA SER A 44 -0.13 -1.70 -0.69
C SER A 44 -0.08 -2.19 0.77
N GLY A 45 1.01 -1.90 1.49
CA GLY A 45 1.12 -2.15 2.92
C GLY A 45 0.13 -1.32 3.72
N TYR A 46 0.03 -0.01 3.41
CA TYR A 46 -0.89 0.90 4.10
C TYR A 46 -2.36 0.53 3.90
N ASP A 47 -2.75 0.16 2.66
CA ASP A 47 -4.13 -0.26 2.39
C ASP A 47 -4.54 -1.49 3.20
N THR A 48 -3.60 -2.41 3.42
CA THR A 48 -3.82 -3.60 4.25
C THR A 48 -4.02 -3.23 5.72
N GLU A 49 -3.21 -2.30 6.25
CA GLU A 49 -3.37 -1.80 7.62
C GLU A 49 -4.70 -1.06 7.80
N TYR A 50 -5.10 -0.19 6.87
CA TYR A 50 -6.39 0.50 6.94
C TYR A 50 -7.57 -0.47 6.95
N ILE A 51 -7.57 -1.48 6.06
CA ILE A 51 -8.62 -2.51 6.02
C ILE A 51 -8.66 -3.29 7.33
N SER A 52 -7.49 -3.63 7.90
CA SER A 52 -7.40 -4.31 9.18
C SER A 52 -7.98 -3.47 10.32
N HIS A 53 -7.56 -2.20 10.45
CA HIS A 53 -8.11 -1.28 11.45
C HIS A 53 -9.61 -1.08 11.31
N ALA A 54 -10.12 -0.90 10.09
CA ALA A 54 -11.56 -0.79 9.82
C ALA A 54 -12.33 -2.08 10.19
N GLY A 55 -11.75 -3.25 9.90
CA GLY A 55 -12.30 -4.55 10.30
C GLY A 55 -12.41 -4.70 11.82
N GLU A 56 -11.37 -4.32 12.54
CA GLU A 56 -11.32 -4.33 14.00
C GLU A 56 -12.30 -3.31 14.62
N LEU A 57 -12.39 -2.11 14.06
CA LEU A 57 -13.37 -1.10 14.49
C LEU A 57 -14.81 -1.61 14.36
N ARG A 58 -15.12 -2.38 13.30
CA ARG A 58 -16.43 -3.02 13.15
C ARG A 58 -16.71 -4.01 14.28
N VAL A 59 -15.75 -4.87 14.61
CA VAL A 59 -15.89 -5.84 15.71
C VAL A 59 -16.03 -5.14 17.05
N LEU A 60 -15.20 -4.12 17.31
CA LEU A 60 -15.27 -3.30 18.52
C LEU A 60 -16.62 -2.58 18.65
N SER A 61 -17.18 -2.07 17.55
CA SER A 61 -18.51 -1.45 17.55
C SER A 61 -19.60 -2.42 18.00
N GLN A 62 -19.52 -3.68 17.54
CA GLN A 62 -20.44 -4.73 17.95
C GLN A 62 -20.27 -5.08 19.43
N ARG A 63 -19.02 -5.18 19.89
CA ARG A 63 -18.68 -5.44 21.30
C ARG A 63 -19.18 -4.31 22.21
N ILE A 64 -18.97 -3.05 21.83
CA ILE A 64 -19.50 -1.88 22.53
C ILE A 64 -21.02 -1.96 22.63
N ALA A 65 -21.74 -2.27 21.54
CA ALA A 65 -23.19 -2.39 21.57
C ALA A 65 -23.66 -3.49 22.53
N LYS A 66 -23.00 -4.66 22.51
CA LYS A 66 -23.31 -5.78 23.41
C LYS A 66 -23.02 -5.42 24.87
N ASP A 67 -21.81 -4.98 25.17
CA ASP A 67 -21.35 -4.73 26.53
C ASP A 67 -22.07 -3.50 27.13
N ALA A 68 -22.48 -2.53 26.30
CA ALA A 68 -23.36 -1.43 26.72
C ALA A 68 -24.74 -1.92 27.14
N ASN A 69 -25.35 -2.85 26.39
CA ASN A 69 -26.63 -3.45 26.77
C ASN A 69 -26.51 -4.26 28.07
N GLU A 70 -25.45 -5.05 28.25
CA GLU A 70 -25.20 -5.81 29.48
C GLU A 70 -24.92 -4.90 30.69
N ALA A 71 -24.16 -3.81 30.49
CA ALA A 71 -23.91 -2.81 31.52
C ALA A 71 -25.20 -2.08 31.91
N ALA A 72 -26.04 -1.72 30.94
CA ALA A 72 -27.35 -1.11 31.19
C ALA A 72 -28.29 -2.05 31.96
N ALA A 73 -28.16 -3.37 31.76
CA ALA A 73 -28.88 -4.39 32.53
C ALA A 73 -28.31 -4.61 33.95
N GLY A 74 -27.26 -3.88 34.35
CA GLY A 74 -26.67 -3.95 35.69
C GLY A 74 -25.56 -4.99 35.87
N THR A 75 -25.03 -5.54 34.78
CA THR A 75 -23.94 -6.54 34.84
C THR A 75 -22.62 -5.84 35.17
N ALA A 76 -22.15 -5.96 36.40
CA ALA A 76 -20.96 -5.24 36.88
C ALA A 76 -19.69 -5.47 36.02
N PRO A 77 -19.37 -6.70 35.55
CA PRO A 77 -18.23 -6.90 34.65
C PRO A 77 -18.33 -6.17 33.30
N ALA A 78 -19.54 -5.97 32.79
CA ALA A 78 -19.77 -5.38 31.46
C ALA A 78 -19.32 -3.92 31.37
N PHE A 79 -19.33 -3.17 32.47
CA PHE A 79 -18.79 -1.81 32.50
C PHE A 79 -17.29 -1.77 32.19
N GLY A 80 -16.53 -2.75 32.69
CA GLY A 80 -15.10 -2.88 32.42
C GLY A 80 -14.85 -3.20 30.94
N LEU A 81 -15.57 -4.19 30.42
CA LEU A 81 -15.46 -4.63 29.03
C LEU A 81 -15.87 -3.52 28.04
N LEU A 82 -16.95 -2.79 28.35
CA LEU A 82 -17.37 -1.63 27.56
C LEU A 82 -16.30 -0.55 27.50
N ARG A 83 -15.67 -0.22 28.65
CA ARG A 83 -14.60 0.78 28.70
C ARG A 83 -13.40 0.37 27.88
N GLU A 84 -12.99 -0.89 27.98
CA GLU A 84 -11.90 -1.47 27.18
C GLU A 84 -12.22 -1.36 25.68
N ALA A 85 -13.36 -1.88 25.24
CA ALA A 85 -13.76 -1.86 23.84
C ALA A 85 -13.85 -0.43 23.28
N ARG A 86 -14.34 0.53 24.07
CA ARG A 86 -14.38 1.95 23.69
C ARG A 86 -12.98 2.53 23.53
N ASN A 87 -12.09 2.27 24.48
CA ASN A 87 -10.72 2.80 24.42
C ASN A 87 -9.95 2.22 23.22
N ASP A 88 -10.09 0.92 22.96
CA ASP A 88 -9.50 0.26 21.79
C ASP A 88 -10.05 0.84 20.48
N PHE A 89 -11.36 1.13 20.44
CA PHE A 89 -11.99 1.77 19.29
C PHE A 89 -11.40 3.15 19.05
N GLN A 90 -11.28 3.97 20.11
CA GLN A 90 -10.73 5.32 20.01
C GLN A 90 -9.27 5.30 19.52
N GLN A 91 -8.45 4.38 20.02
CA GLN A 91 -7.06 4.23 19.60
C GLN A 91 -6.97 3.88 18.10
N ARG A 92 -7.72 2.88 17.67
CA ARG A 92 -7.73 2.45 16.25
C ARG A 92 -8.32 3.49 15.32
N TRP A 93 -9.31 4.24 15.79
CA TRP A 93 -9.86 5.38 15.05
C TRP A 93 -8.80 6.46 14.86
N GLY A 94 -8.00 6.75 15.90
CA GLY A 94 -6.87 7.67 15.81
C GLY A 94 -5.85 7.26 14.76
N TYR A 95 -5.53 5.97 14.64
CA TYR A 95 -4.65 5.48 13.57
C TYR A 95 -5.19 5.76 12.16
N LEU A 96 -6.51 5.73 11.98
CA LEU A 96 -7.13 6.06 10.70
C LEU A 96 -7.20 7.56 10.44
N THR A 97 -7.49 8.39 11.45
CA THR A 97 -7.68 9.83 11.26
C THR A 97 -6.40 10.64 11.30
N ASP A 98 -5.46 10.23 12.16
CA ASP A 98 -4.24 10.98 12.46
C ASP A 98 -2.98 10.28 11.93
N GLY A 99 -3.12 9.01 11.51
CA GLY A 99 -2.01 8.14 11.16
C GLY A 99 -1.33 7.53 12.39
N ASP A 100 -0.29 6.75 12.15
CA ASP A 100 0.55 6.16 13.19
C ASP A 100 2.03 6.41 12.88
N ALA A 101 2.66 7.28 13.68
CA ALA A 101 4.08 7.59 13.53
C ALA A 101 5.00 6.40 13.85
N SER A 102 4.52 5.40 14.58
CA SER A 102 5.31 4.22 14.95
C SER A 102 5.46 3.23 13.79
N THR A 103 4.44 3.12 12.94
CA THR A 103 4.47 2.31 11.71
C THR A 103 4.75 3.15 10.45
N GLY A 104 4.69 4.48 10.56
CA GLY A 104 4.77 5.41 9.44
C GLY A 104 3.50 5.42 8.58
N LEU A 105 2.38 4.91 9.12
CA LEU A 105 1.08 4.94 8.47
C LEU A 105 0.57 6.38 8.41
N PRO A 106 0.32 6.96 7.21
CA PRO A 106 -0.32 8.26 7.13
C PRO A 106 -1.80 8.19 7.54
N PRO A 107 -2.49 9.34 7.68
CA PRO A 107 -3.94 9.36 7.77
C PRO A 107 -4.58 8.65 6.57
N ALA A 108 -5.70 7.95 6.81
CA ALA A 108 -6.48 7.36 5.75
C ALA A 108 -6.98 8.45 4.79
N PRO A 109 -7.00 8.17 3.47
CA PRO A 109 -7.53 9.11 2.48
C PRO A 109 -9.03 9.39 2.74
N ALA A 110 -9.43 10.64 2.52
CA ALA A 110 -10.80 11.15 2.74
C ALA A 110 -11.80 10.68 1.67
#